data_AF-A0A0E0MBC6-F1
#
_entry.id   AF-A0A0E0MBC6-F1
#
_cell.length_a   1.000
_cell.length_b   1.000
_cell.length_c   1.000
_cell.angle_alpha   90.00
_cell.angle_beta   90.00
_cell.angle_gamma   90.00
#
_symmetry.space_group_name_H-M   'P 1'
#
loop_
_entity.id
_entity.type
_entity.pdbx_description
1 polymer ?
#
loop_
_entity_poly.entity_id
_entity_poly.type
_entity_poly.pdbx_seq_one_letter_code
_entity_poly.pdbx_strand_id
1 'polypeptide(L)'
;MLVLPLFKATGNILLQIVPGNVPPSALTKCFRQISACKDVSEVRQGRFWELVPGHAVGSLDIQVKNGGDCQSVLDYVHGLYQDLGIQDLTIQTDE
;
A
#
# COMPACT_ATOMS: atom_id res chain seq x y z
N MET A 1 30.84 -9.90 -8.23
CA MET A 1 30.06 -11.15 -8.34
C MET A 1 28.58 -10.80 -8.21
N LEU A 2 27.80 -10.87 -9.29
CA LEU A 2 26.41 -10.36 -9.34
C LEU A 2 25.33 -11.42 -9.05
N VAL A 3 25.72 -12.69 -8.97
CA VAL A 3 24.78 -13.83 -8.90
C VAL A 3 23.93 -13.80 -7.63
N LEU A 4 24.55 -13.68 -6.45
CA LEU A 4 23.81 -13.70 -5.18
C LEU A 4 22.86 -12.50 -5.00
N PRO A 5 23.27 -11.25 -5.30
CA PRO A 5 22.34 -10.11 -5.31
C PRO A 5 21.14 -10.31 -6.24
N LEU A 6 21.36 -10.89 -7.43
CA LEU A 6 20.29 -11.14 -8.39
C LEU A 6 19.30 -12.18 -7.88
N PHE A 7 19.79 -13.30 -7.32
CA PHE A 7 18.93 -14.31 -6.68
C PHE A 7 18.09 -13.73 -5.55
N LYS A 8 18.71 -12.88 -4.71
CA LYS A 8 17.99 -12.23 -3.61
C LYS A 8 16.90 -11.29 -4.12
N ALA A 9 17.21 -10.45 -5.10
CA ALA A 9 16.25 -9.52 -5.67
C ALA A 9 15.07 -10.26 -6.33
N THR A 10 15.35 -11.25 -7.18
CA THR A 10 14.32 -12.05 -7.84
C THR A 10 13.49 -12.85 -6.83
N GLY A 11 14.13 -13.43 -5.82
CA GLY A 11 13.43 -14.13 -4.74
C GLY A 11 12.48 -13.23 -3.97
N ASN A 12 12.89 -12.01 -3.63
CA ASN A 12 12.03 -11.05 -2.95
C ASN A 12 10.77 -10.69 -3.77
N ILE A 13 10.94 -10.47 -5.08
CA ILE A 13 9.83 -10.17 -6.00
C ILE A 13 8.86 -11.35 -6.07
N LEU A 14 9.38 -12.56 -6.32
CA LEU A 14 8.55 -13.77 -6.44
C LEU A 14 7.80 -14.11 -5.15
N LEU A 15 8.42 -13.84 -4.00
CA LEU A 15 7.81 -14.03 -2.69
C LEU A 15 6.90 -12.86 -2.26
N GLN A 16 6.75 -11.83 -3.11
CA GLN A 16 5.94 -10.65 -2.84
C GLN A 16 6.30 -9.99 -1.50
N ILE A 17 7.61 -9.87 -1.25
CA ILE A 17 8.12 -9.21 -0.05
C ILE A 17 7.91 -7.70 -0.17
N VAL A 18 7.76 -7.04 0.98
CA VAL A 18 7.64 -5.58 1.09
C VAL A 18 8.75 -4.88 0.28
N PRO A 19 8.42 -3.86 -0.54
CA PRO A 19 9.38 -3.19 -1.41
C PRO A 19 10.55 -2.61 -0.60
N GLY A 20 11.77 -2.86 -1.05
CA GLY A 20 12.98 -2.39 -0.35
C GLY A 20 13.16 -0.86 -0.36
N ASN A 21 12.49 -0.18 -1.29
CA ASN A 21 12.51 1.28 -1.44
C ASN A 21 11.49 2.00 -0.55
N VAL A 22 10.59 1.28 0.12
CA VAL A 22 9.54 1.87 0.98
C VAL A 22 9.81 1.54 2.45
N PRO A 23 10.11 2.52 3.31
CA PRO A 23 10.32 2.27 4.72
C PRO A 23 9.06 1.73 5.41
N PRO A 24 9.13 0.66 6.22
CA PRO A 24 7.97 0.15 6.95
C PRO A 24 7.30 1.21 7.84
N SER A 25 8.09 2.10 8.43
CA SER A 25 7.59 3.22 9.25
C SER A 25 6.74 4.21 8.46
N ALA A 26 7.02 4.40 7.17
CA ALA A 26 6.25 5.26 6.30
C ALA A 26 4.91 4.61 5.92
N LEU A 27 4.88 3.29 5.67
CA LEU A 27 3.62 2.54 5.51
C LEU A 27 2.75 2.63 6.77
N THR A 28 3.34 2.48 7.96
CA THR A 28 2.62 2.63 9.23
C THR A 28 2.09 4.05 9.42
N LYS A 29 2.85 5.08 9.00
CA LYS A 29 2.39 6.47 9.03
C LYS A 29 1.17 6.66 8.13
N CYS A 30 1.24 6.17 6.89
CA CYS A 30 0.13 6.25 5.95
C CYS A 30 -1.13 5.55 6.50
N PHE A 31 -0.96 4.33 7.01
CA PHE A 31 -2.04 3.58 7.67
C PHE A 31 -2.70 4.40 8.77
N ARG A 32 -1.92 5.00 9.68
CA ARG A 32 -2.44 5.84 10.77
C ARG A 32 -3.18 7.07 10.26
N GLN A 33 -2.72 7.69 9.17
CA GLN A 33 -3.39 8.86 8.58
C GLN A 33 -4.76 8.48 8.01
N ILE A 34 -4.86 7.33 7.35
CA ILE A 34 -6.13 6.82 6.81
C ILE A 34 -7.08 6.45 7.94
N SER A 35 -6.60 5.75 8.98
CA SER A 35 -7.43 5.43 10.15
C SER A 35 -7.94 6.66 10.90
N ALA A 36 -7.27 7.81 10.78
CA ALA A 36 -7.69 9.08 11.35
C ALA A 36 -8.64 9.88 10.44
N CYS A 37 -8.86 9.42 9.20
CA CYS A 37 -9.79 10.06 8.27
C CYS A 37 -11.22 9.97 8.81
N LYS A 38 -11.95 11.10 8.76
CA LYS A 38 -13.29 11.22 9.35
C LYS A 38 -14.26 10.17 8.79
N ASP A 39 -14.16 9.86 7.50
CA ASP A 39 -15.13 9.02 6.80
C ASP A 39 -14.73 7.54 6.75
N VAL A 40 -13.57 7.19 7.33
CA VAL A 40 -13.11 5.80 7.49
C VAL A 40 -13.52 5.28 8.86
N SER A 41 -14.12 4.09 8.91
CA SER A 41 -14.44 3.39 10.16
C SER A 41 -13.29 2.47 10.59
N GLU A 42 -12.72 1.72 9.65
CA GLU A 42 -11.65 0.76 9.90
C GLU A 42 -10.73 0.63 8.69
N VAL A 43 -9.45 0.35 8.95
CA VAL A 43 -8.50 -0.13 7.93
C VAL A 43 -8.04 -1.50 8.38
N ARG A 44 -8.35 -2.55 7.63
CA ARG A 44 -8.18 -3.94 8.11
C ARG A 44 -6.79 -4.50 7.79
N GLN A 45 -6.41 -4.47 6.52
CA GLN A 45 -5.14 -5.05 6.08
C GLN A 45 -4.59 -4.33 4.86
N GLY A 46 -3.31 -3.99 4.92
CA GLY A 46 -2.53 -3.55 3.77
C GLY A 46 -1.43 -4.56 3.43
N ARG A 47 -1.29 -4.91 2.15
CA ARG A 47 -0.18 -5.71 1.64
C ARG A 47 0.51 -4.93 0.52
N PHE A 48 1.83 -4.83 0.59
CA PHE A 48 2.65 -4.11 -0.38
C PHE A 48 3.80 -5.00 -0.82
N TRP A 49 4.11 -4.99 -2.11
CA TRP A 49 5.19 -5.79 -2.69
C TRP A 49 5.72 -5.17 -3.97
N GLU A 50 6.87 -5.65 -4.42
CA GLU A 50 7.46 -5.25 -5.69
C GLU A 50 7.07 -6.27 -6.78
N LEU A 51 6.40 -5.80 -7.84
CA LEU A 51 5.94 -6.66 -8.94
C LEU A 51 7.08 -6.98 -9.91
N VAL A 52 7.87 -5.95 -10.22
CA VAL A 52 9.10 -5.99 -11.02
C VAL A 52 10.07 -4.98 -10.43
N PRO A 53 11.39 -5.04 -10.73
CA PRO A 53 12.35 -4.10 -10.16
C PRO A 53 11.94 -2.64 -10.36
N GLY A 54 11.82 -1.89 -9.25
CA GLY A 54 11.41 -0.49 -9.21
C GLY A 54 9.90 -0.25 -9.24
N HIS A 55 9.07 -1.29 -9.29
CA HIS A 55 7.61 -1.17 -9.41
C HIS A 55 6.89 -1.78 -8.20
N ALA A 56 6.70 -0.95 -7.19
CA ALA A 56 5.95 -1.24 -5.98
C ALA A 56 4.44 -1.13 -6.21
N VAL A 57 3.72 -2.14 -5.74
CA VAL A 57 2.26 -2.23 -5.80
C VAL A 57 1.70 -2.55 -4.42
N GLY A 58 0.40 -2.32 -4.23
CA GLY A 58 -0.27 -2.57 -2.97
C GLY A 58 -1.73 -2.98 -3.12
N SER A 59 -2.24 -3.58 -2.04
CA SER A 59 -3.66 -3.80 -1.82
C SER A 59 -4.02 -3.38 -0.40
N LEU A 60 -5.17 -2.73 -0.23
CA LEU A 60 -5.66 -2.24 1.04
C LEU A 60 -7.17 -2.50 1.18
N ASP A 61 -7.57 -3.02 2.34
CA ASP A 61 -8.98 -3.17 2.72
C ASP A 61 -9.37 -2.06 3.70
N ILE A 62 -10.35 -1.26 3.31
CA ILE A 62 -10.87 -0.11 4.06
C ILE A 62 -12.38 -0.25 4.21
N GLN A 63 -12.86 -0.05 5.42
CA GLN A 63 -14.28 0.14 5.66
C GLN A 63 -14.61 1.63 5.75
N VAL A 64 -15.55 2.06 4.92
CA VAL A 64 -16.04 3.45 4.89
C VAL A 64 -17.29 3.53 5.76
N LYS A 65 -17.49 4.65 6.47
CA LYS A 65 -18.69 4.85 7.28
C LYS A 65 -19.94 4.94 6.39
N ASN A 66 -21.07 4.46 6.92
CA ASN A 66 -22.37 4.63 6.29
C ASN A 66 -22.67 6.11 5.99
N GLY A 67 -22.88 6.44 4.72
CA GLY A 67 -23.11 7.81 4.25
C GLY A 67 -21.85 8.68 4.15
N GLY A 68 -20.66 8.10 4.31
CA GLY A 68 -19.37 8.74 4.06
C GLY A 68 -19.09 8.89 2.57
N ASP A 69 -18.24 9.84 2.20
CA ASP A 69 -17.83 10.05 0.82
C ASP A 69 -16.71 9.06 0.43
N CYS A 70 -17.12 7.90 -0.09
CA CYS A 70 -16.22 6.83 -0.52
C CYS A 70 -15.20 7.33 -1.56
N GLN A 71 -15.62 8.14 -2.53
CA GLN A 71 -14.73 8.59 -3.61
C GLN A 71 -13.61 9.50 -3.08
N SER A 72 -13.96 10.46 -2.21
CA SER A 72 -12.95 11.33 -1.58
C SER A 72 -11.95 10.54 -0.73
N VAL A 73 -12.40 9.49 -0.03
CA VAL A 73 -11.52 8.58 0.72
C VAL A 73 -10.58 7.83 -0.22
N LEU A 74 -11.09 7.28 -1.32
CA LEU A 74 -10.28 6.58 -2.32
C LEU A 74 -9.20 7.50 -2.93
N ASP A 75 -9.59 8.69 -3.36
CA ASP A 75 -8.66 9.67 -3.96
C ASP A 75 -7.57 10.09 -2.95
N TYR A 76 -7.95 10.31 -1.69
CA TYR A 76 -7.02 10.61 -0.60
C TYR A 76 -6.02 9.48 -0.36
N VAL A 77 -6.50 8.25 -0.26
CA VAL A 77 -5.67 7.06 -0.01
C VAL A 77 -4.72 6.81 -1.19
N HIS A 78 -5.21 6.93 -2.43
CA HIS A 78 -4.39 6.81 -3.62
C HIS A 78 -3.26 7.84 -3.64
N GLY A 79 -3.56 9.12 -3.41
CA GLY A 79 -2.53 10.17 -3.37
C GLY A 79 -1.49 9.92 -2.29
N LEU A 80 -1.92 9.51 -1.09
CA LEU A 80 -1.04 9.24 0.04
C LEU A 80 -0.01 8.12 -0.24
N TYR A 81 -0.45 7.03 -0.87
CA TYR A 81 0.45 5.92 -1.22
C TYR A 81 1.25 6.18 -2.51
N GLN A 82 0.71 6.97 -3.44
CA GLN A 82 1.43 7.44 -4.62
C GLN A 82 2.64 8.30 -4.22
N ASP A 83 2.45 9.23 -3.27
CA ASP A 83 3.53 10.04 -2.70
C ASP A 83 4.61 9.20 -1.99
N LEU A 84 4.22 8.04 -1.47
CA LEU A 84 5.13 7.07 -0.86
C LEU A 84 5.92 6.24 -1.89
N GLY A 85 5.53 6.31 -3.17
CA GLY A 85 6.14 5.54 -4.25
C GLY A 85 5.51 4.17 -4.49
N ILE A 86 4.25 3.98 -4.12
CA ILE A 86 3.44 2.84 -4.60
C ILE A 86 2.80 3.26 -5.93
N GLN A 87 3.10 2.55 -7.01
CA GLN A 87 2.63 2.90 -8.36
C GLN A 87 1.19 2.45 -8.59
N ASP A 88 0.89 1.18 -8.27
CA ASP A 88 -0.45 0.63 -8.41
C ASP A 88 -0.99 0.22 -7.05
N LEU A 89 -2.14 0.78 -6.67
CA LEU A 89 -2.83 0.44 -5.44
C LEU A 89 -4.23 -0.06 -5.76
N THR A 90 -4.59 -1.23 -5.26
CA THR A 90 -5.98 -1.69 -5.28
C THR A 90 -6.59 -1.43 -3.91
N ILE A 91 -7.71 -0.74 -3.86
CA ILE A 91 -8.44 -0.51 -2.62
C ILE A 91 -9.74 -1.29 -2.69
N GLN A 92 -9.94 -2.19 -1.74
CA GLN A 92 -11.23 -2.82 -1.50
C GLN A 92 -11.98 -1.98 -0.46
N THR A 93 -13.20 -1.59 -0.81
CA THR A 93 -14.09 -0.89 0.11
C THR A 93 -15.23 -1.81 0.48
N ASP A 94 -15.34 -2.11 1.77
CA ASP A 94 -16.51 -2.77 2.33
C ASP A 94 -17.44 -1.72 2.96
N GLU A 95 -18.76 -1.99 2.92
CA GLU A 95 -19.80 -1.21 3.62
C GLU A 95 -19.93 -1.68 5.08
#